data_AF-A0A2V7EE85-F1
#
_entry.id   AF-A0A2V7EE85-F1
#
_cell.length_a   1.000
_cell.length_b   1.000
_cell.length_c   1.000
_cell.angle_alpha   90.00
_cell.angle_beta   90.00
_cell.angle_gamma   90.00
#
_symmetry.space_group_name_H-M   'P 1'
#
loop_
_entity.id
_entity.type
_entity.pdbx_description
1 polymer ?
#
loop_
_entity_poly.entity_id
_entity_poly.type
_entity_poly.pdbx_seq_one_letter_code
_entity_poly.pdbx_strand_id
1 'polypeptide(L)'
;MAQRDRFPDPKVEIRMTSLHSTRGANYWSRLPITRMDLTIGAYENISSADIPGFTQALVSAMPGLRDHRCSIGEPGGFLIRLKRGTYCAHIVEHVALELQGMIGHEVGYGRTRGGDTTGEYTLIVEHINESVGLRSAALALEIVQSAFAGTLNSVEHQVAELAALAETPVPPPLIQHLLCGITGGAHRSETRRELVRLGFTGPELIVDVSPSYILNAGLPYSRSDIAIILDAKLTDVPDYYRIPRRARRLVSVVADAVPEDGIVIVPAKEWEIQDMVRDAGCRVAIFATDDDVTSKDKKVARASATVEGRRIMIEQLDTSVEAGWLHDKAPVDAQVVATLAAYTLNEMLKPAEVSSAAGVAD
;
A
#
# COMPACT_ATOMS: atom_id res chain seq x y z
N MET A 1 33.19 -34.45 -0.43
CA MET A 1 32.86 -33.33 0.47
C MET A 1 31.37 -33.32 0.68
N ALA A 2 30.91 -33.23 1.93
CA ALA A 2 29.49 -33.11 2.21
C ALA A 2 29.00 -31.77 1.63
N GLN A 3 27.73 -31.70 1.21
CA GLN A 3 27.11 -30.48 0.68
C GLN A 3 27.26 -29.26 1.63
N ARG A 4 27.36 -29.54 2.94
CA ARG A 4 27.63 -28.57 4.02
C ARG A 4 28.99 -27.87 3.93
N ASP A 5 30.00 -28.48 3.31
CA ASP A 5 31.34 -27.88 3.21
C ASP A 5 31.47 -26.98 1.97
N ARG A 6 30.49 -27.00 1.06
CA ARG A 6 30.53 -26.33 -0.24
C ARG A 6 29.82 -24.98 -0.26
N PHE A 7 28.80 -24.79 0.57
CA PHE A 7 27.99 -23.58 0.61
C PHE A 7 27.92 -23.02 2.03
N PRO A 8 27.87 -21.68 2.21
CA PRO A 8 27.65 -21.06 3.51
C PRO A 8 26.34 -21.53 4.16
N ASP A 9 26.27 -21.54 5.49
CA ASP A 9 25.06 -21.95 6.21
C ASP A 9 23.87 -21.03 5.83
N PRO A 10 22.80 -21.58 5.20
CA PRO A 10 21.64 -20.78 4.80
C PRO A 10 20.96 -20.08 5.99
N LYS A 11 21.00 -20.67 7.20
CA LYS A 11 20.39 -20.05 8.38
C LYS A 11 21.15 -18.82 8.85
N VAL A 12 22.47 -18.79 8.60
CA VAL A 12 23.30 -17.63 8.93
C VAL A 12 23.14 -16.56 7.86
N GLU A 13 23.15 -16.93 6.58
CA GLU A 13 23.15 -15.96 5.47
C GLU A 13 21.76 -15.36 5.18
N ILE A 14 20.71 -16.19 5.16
CA ILE A 14 19.36 -15.80 4.75
C ILE A 14 18.57 -15.46 6.00
N ARG A 15 18.43 -14.17 6.31
CA ARG A 15 17.83 -13.70 7.56
C ARG A 15 16.66 -12.78 7.28
N MET A 16 15.58 -13.00 8.02
CA MET A 16 14.46 -12.08 8.10
C MET A 16 14.84 -10.86 8.93
N THR A 17 14.69 -9.67 8.36
CA THR A 17 14.96 -8.40 9.04
C THR A 17 13.67 -7.75 9.53
N SER A 18 12.56 -7.97 8.84
CA SER A 18 11.23 -7.51 9.26
C SER A 18 10.13 -8.47 8.80
N LEU A 19 9.04 -8.53 9.55
CA LEU A 19 7.83 -9.27 9.18
C LEU A 19 6.62 -8.55 9.77
N HIS A 20 5.70 -8.15 8.91
CA HIS A 20 4.48 -7.46 9.32
C HIS A 20 3.36 -7.70 8.32
N SER A 21 2.14 -7.57 8.80
CA SER A 21 0.92 -7.57 8.01
C SER A 21 0.50 -6.12 7.75
N THR A 22 -0.18 -5.91 6.63
CA THR A 22 -0.91 -4.68 6.37
C THR A 22 -2.38 -4.90 6.62
N ARG A 23 -3.08 -3.82 6.97
CA ARG A 23 -4.45 -3.88 7.48
C ARG A 23 -5.49 -3.30 6.52
N GLY A 24 -5.15 -2.21 5.84
CA GLY A 24 -5.96 -1.61 4.78
C GLY A 24 -5.20 -1.55 3.45
N ALA A 25 -5.68 -0.68 2.54
CA ALA A 25 -4.95 -0.39 1.31
C ALA A 25 -3.52 0.04 1.62
N ASN A 26 -2.57 -0.42 0.80
CA ASN A 26 -1.14 -0.24 1.03
C ASN A 26 -0.43 0.02 -0.29
N TYR A 27 0.88 0.28 -0.21
CA TYR A 27 1.70 0.58 -1.39
C TYR A 27 1.64 -0.54 -2.46
N TRP A 28 1.48 -1.79 -2.02
CA TRP A 28 1.59 -2.98 -2.87
C TRP A 28 0.25 -3.49 -3.39
N SER A 29 -0.83 -3.30 -2.63
CA SER A 29 -2.16 -3.84 -2.92
C SER A 29 -3.25 -3.00 -2.25
N ARG A 30 -4.47 -3.08 -2.79
CA ARG A 30 -5.68 -2.58 -2.10
C ARG A 30 -6.14 -3.53 -0.98
N LEU A 31 -5.70 -4.80 -1.06
CA LEU A 31 -6.01 -5.83 -0.09
C LEU A 31 -4.88 -5.99 0.94
N PRO A 32 -5.18 -6.49 2.15
CA PRO A 32 -4.18 -6.92 3.12
C PRO A 32 -3.15 -7.87 2.51
N ILE A 33 -1.88 -7.64 2.86
CA ILE A 33 -0.75 -8.47 2.50
C ILE A 33 0.14 -8.70 3.72
N THR A 34 0.92 -9.78 3.67
CA THR A 34 2.09 -9.99 4.53
C THR A 34 3.32 -9.48 3.80
N ARG A 35 4.08 -8.63 4.47
CA ARG A 35 5.38 -8.14 4.00
C ARG A 35 6.49 -8.73 4.86
N MET A 36 7.49 -9.29 4.20
CA MET A 36 8.72 -9.79 4.80
C MET A 36 9.91 -9.09 4.14
N ASP A 37 10.81 -8.53 4.94
CA ASP A 37 12.09 -8.05 4.44
C ASP A 37 13.19 -9.07 4.81
N LEU A 38 14.08 -9.37 3.85
CA LEU A 38 15.17 -10.33 3.98
C LEU A 38 16.52 -9.71 3.64
N THR A 39 17.57 -10.19 4.31
CA THR A 39 18.94 -10.17 3.79
C THR A 39 19.32 -11.58 3.36
N ILE A 40 19.92 -11.74 2.17
CA ILE A 40 20.21 -13.06 1.60
C ILE A 40 21.70 -13.39 1.45
N GLY A 41 22.59 -12.46 1.77
CA GLY A 41 24.03 -12.70 1.87
C GLY A 41 24.63 -13.38 0.64
N ALA A 42 25.41 -14.44 0.85
CA ALA A 42 26.03 -15.21 -0.23
C ALA A 42 25.00 -15.83 -1.22
N TYR A 43 23.75 -16.01 -0.81
CA TYR A 43 22.66 -16.54 -1.64
C TYR A 43 22.11 -15.53 -2.66
N GLU A 44 22.68 -14.32 -2.73
CA GLU A 44 22.57 -13.44 -3.90
C GLU A 44 23.20 -14.09 -5.15
N ASN A 45 24.24 -14.90 -4.97
CA ASN A 45 24.98 -15.55 -6.06
C ASN A 45 24.82 -17.08 -6.09
N ILE A 46 23.99 -17.64 -5.21
CA ILE A 46 23.73 -19.09 -5.13
C ILE A 46 22.24 -19.30 -5.42
N SER A 47 21.95 -19.98 -6.53
CA SER A 47 20.60 -20.26 -7.00
C SER A 47 20.13 -21.68 -6.65
N SER A 48 18.84 -21.95 -6.86
CA SER A 48 18.28 -23.31 -6.76
C SER A 48 18.95 -24.35 -7.67
N ALA A 49 19.60 -23.94 -8.76
CA ALA A 49 20.27 -24.84 -9.70
C ALA A 49 21.67 -25.24 -9.24
N ASP A 50 22.30 -24.43 -8.37
CA ASP A 50 23.64 -24.71 -7.83
C ASP A 50 23.62 -25.82 -6.77
N ILE A 51 22.44 -26.09 -6.22
CA ILE A 51 22.21 -27.00 -5.10
C ILE A 51 21.64 -28.33 -5.63
N PRO A 52 22.42 -29.43 -5.62
CA PRO A 52 21.94 -30.73 -6.08
C PRO A 52 20.69 -31.18 -5.32
N GLY A 53 19.67 -31.62 -6.05
CA GLY A 53 18.44 -32.16 -5.47
C GLY A 53 17.45 -31.11 -4.92
N PHE A 54 17.80 -29.82 -4.89
CA PHE A 54 16.96 -28.76 -4.30
C PHE A 54 15.53 -28.76 -4.86
N THR A 55 15.41 -28.69 -6.19
CA THR A 55 14.09 -28.64 -6.85
C THR A 55 13.28 -29.89 -6.55
N GLN A 56 13.92 -31.07 -6.55
CA GLN A 56 13.25 -32.33 -6.30
C GLN A 56 12.73 -32.42 -4.85
N ALA A 57 13.56 -32.03 -3.88
CA ALA A 57 13.17 -32.02 -2.47
C ALA A 57 11.99 -31.07 -2.22
N LEU A 58 12.06 -29.84 -2.72
CA LEU A 58 11.02 -28.84 -2.52
C LEU A 58 9.68 -29.26 -3.15
N VAL A 59 9.70 -29.74 -4.40
CA VAL A 59 8.49 -30.14 -5.14
C VAL A 59 7.93 -31.48 -4.66
N SER A 60 8.76 -32.34 -4.06
CA SER A 60 8.29 -33.55 -3.39
C SER A 60 7.55 -33.22 -2.10
N ALA A 61 8.07 -32.27 -1.32
CA ALA A 61 7.43 -31.82 -0.08
C ALA A 61 6.18 -30.98 -0.34
N MET A 62 6.16 -30.21 -1.43
CA MET A 62 5.09 -29.26 -1.77
C MET A 62 4.62 -29.43 -3.22
N PRO A 63 3.73 -30.40 -3.49
CA PRO A 63 3.39 -30.77 -4.85
C PRO A 63 2.71 -29.70 -5.71
N GLY A 64 1.97 -28.76 -5.11
CA GLY A 64 1.22 -27.70 -5.80
C GLY A 64 2.11 -26.61 -6.43
N LEU A 65 3.39 -26.51 -6.01
CA LEU A 65 4.39 -25.65 -6.67
C LEU A 65 4.57 -25.96 -8.16
N ARG A 66 4.15 -27.14 -8.62
CA ARG A 66 4.13 -27.49 -10.05
C ARG A 66 3.19 -26.63 -10.88
N ASP A 67 2.14 -26.09 -10.26
CA ASP A 67 1.10 -25.31 -10.93
C ASP A 67 1.31 -23.81 -10.79
N HIS A 68 2.23 -23.39 -9.91
CA HIS A 68 2.58 -21.99 -9.67
C HIS A 68 3.03 -21.28 -10.96
N ARG A 69 2.38 -20.14 -11.22
CA ARG A 69 2.73 -19.22 -12.29
C ARG A 69 3.76 -18.22 -11.76
N CYS A 70 4.72 -17.85 -12.61
CA CYS A 70 5.74 -16.83 -12.32
C CYS A 70 5.61 -15.71 -13.36
N SER A 71 6.59 -14.79 -13.44
CA SER A 71 6.74 -13.76 -14.49
C SER A 71 6.58 -14.24 -15.94
N ILE A 72 6.72 -15.54 -16.21
CA ILE A 72 6.49 -16.16 -17.52
C ILE A 72 4.98 -16.25 -17.86
N GLY A 73 4.10 -16.20 -16.86
CA GLY A 73 2.63 -16.18 -17.01
C GLY A 73 1.96 -17.54 -17.22
N GLU A 74 2.73 -18.58 -17.56
CA GLU A 74 2.23 -19.92 -17.84
C GLU A 74 2.23 -20.84 -16.59
N PRO A 75 1.28 -21.79 -16.47
CA PRO A 75 1.30 -22.83 -15.44
C PRO A 75 2.65 -23.55 -15.39
N GLY A 76 3.18 -23.78 -14.19
CA GLY A 76 4.49 -24.39 -14.01
C GLY A 76 5.68 -23.50 -14.37
N GLY A 77 5.45 -22.22 -14.68
CA GLY A 77 6.51 -21.24 -14.91
C GLY A 77 7.48 -21.14 -13.73
N PHE A 78 7.00 -21.32 -12.49
CA PHE A 78 7.87 -21.35 -11.32
C PHE A 78 8.77 -22.60 -11.29
N LEU A 79 8.23 -23.79 -11.58
CA LEU A 79 9.02 -25.01 -11.65
C LEU A 79 10.13 -24.93 -12.72
N ILE A 80 9.83 -24.32 -13.86
CA ILE A 80 10.83 -24.07 -14.91
C ILE A 80 11.95 -23.16 -14.36
N ARG A 81 11.60 -22.10 -13.62
CA ARG A 81 12.58 -21.20 -12.98
C ARG A 81 13.40 -21.89 -11.91
N LEU A 82 12.80 -22.74 -11.07
CA LEU A 82 13.53 -23.55 -10.09
C LEU A 82 14.60 -24.42 -10.74
N LYS A 83 14.25 -25.11 -11.85
CA LYS A 83 15.18 -25.97 -12.60
C LYS A 83 16.30 -25.18 -13.28
N ARG A 84 15.99 -23.99 -13.83
CA ARG A 84 16.98 -23.12 -14.48
C ARG A 84 17.90 -22.40 -13.48
N GLY A 85 17.42 -22.22 -12.25
CA GLY A 85 18.07 -21.39 -11.23
C GLY A 85 17.25 -20.14 -10.96
N THR A 86 16.80 -20.02 -9.72
CA THR A 86 16.22 -18.79 -9.16
C THR A 86 16.71 -18.60 -7.72
N TYR A 87 16.59 -17.39 -7.20
CA TYR A 87 17.17 -16.98 -5.93
C TYR A 87 16.20 -17.09 -4.76
N CYS A 88 16.77 -17.19 -3.55
CA CYS A 88 16.04 -17.57 -2.35
C CYS A 88 14.84 -16.68 -2.03
N ALA A 89 14.93 -15.34 -2.18
CA ALA A 89 13.81 -14.44 -1.91
C ALA A 89 12.56 -14.84 -2.75
N HIS A 90 12.74 -14.99 -4.06
CA HIS A 90 11.66 -15.43 -4.95
C HIS A 90 11.12 -16.83 -4.62
N ILE A 91 11.96 -17.73 -4.10
CA ILE A 91 11.51 -19.06 -3.68
C ILE A 91 10.67 -18.96 -2.39
N VAL A 92 11.09 -18.13 -1.42
CA VAL A 92 10.34 -17.89 -0.17
C VAL A 92 8.94 -17.36 -0.48
N GLU A 93 8.79 -16.44 -1.43
CA GLU A 93 7.47 -15.94 -1.87
C GLU A 93 6.52 -17.07 -2.27
N HIS A 94 6.97 -17.93 -3.20
CA HIS A 94 6.14 -19.02 -3.71
C HIS A 94 5.88 -20.11 -2.66
N VAL A 95 6.85 -20.41 -1.81
CA VAL A 95 6.67 -21.37 -0.71
C VAL A 95 5.64 -20.84 0.30
N ALA A 96 5.65 -19.55 0.60
CA ALA A 96 4.67 -18.94 1.50
C ALA A 96 3.25 -18.99 0.92
N LEU A 97 3.08 -18.73 -0.38
CA LEU A 97 1.79 -18.86 -1.05
C LEU A 97 1.29 -20.32 -1.08
N GLU A 98 2.17 -21.27 -1.41
CA GLU A 98 1.81 -22.70 -1.46
C GLU A 98 1.43 -23.22 -0.07
N LEU A 99 2.14 -22.84 0.99
CA LEU A 99 1.77 -23.23 2.36
C LEU A 99 0.33 -22.83 2.70
N GLN A 100 -0.11 -21.65 2.26
CA GLN A 100 -1.50 -21.21 2.41
C GLN A 100 -2.44 -22.02 1.50
N GLY A 101 -2.05 -22.28 0.25
CA GLY A 101 -2.81 -23.12 -0.67
C GLY A 101 -3.04 -24.56 -0.15
N MET A 102 -2.04 -25.15 0.51
CA MET A 102 -2.11 -26.49 1.10
C MET A 102 -3.14 -26.63 2.22
N ILE A 103 -3.50 -25.53 2.88
CA ILE A 103 -4.60 -25.50 3.88
C ILE A 103 -5.93 -25.02 3.26
N GLY A 104 -5.99 -24.85 1.94
CA GLY A 104 -7.19 -24.47 1.20
C GLY A 104 -7.44 -22.97 1.08
N HIS A 105 -6.48 -22.11 1.44
CA HIS A 105 -6.61 -20.67 1.18
C HIS A 105 -6.38 -20.36 -0.30
N GLU A 106 -7.33 -19.68 -0.93
CA GLU A 106 -7.22 -19.20 -2.30
C GLU A 106 -6.44 -17.88 -2.36
N VAL A 107 -5.11 -17.97 -2.31
CA VAL A 107 -4.20 -16.83 -2.44
C VAL A 107 -3.22 -17.04 -3.60
N GLY A 108 -2.85 -15.96 -4.28
CA GLY A 108 -1.95 -16.06 -5.43
C GLY A 108 -1.17 -14.79 -5.76
N TYR A 109 -1.48 -13.67 -5.13
CA TYR A 109 -0.73 -12.45 -5.32
C TYR A 109 0.57 -12.45 -4.51
N GLY A 110 1.70 -12.40 -5.22
CA GLY A 110 3.04 -12.29 -4.66
C GLY A 110 3.89 -11.27 -5.40
N ARG A 111 4.83 -10.64 -4.69
CA ARG A 111 5.86 -9.77 -5.29
C ARG A 111 7.17 -9.88 -4.52
N THR A 112 8.26 -10.11 -5.24
CA THR A 112 9.63 -9.95 -4.74
C THR A 112 10.26 -8.71 -5.37
N ARG A 113 10.85 -7.83 -4.54
CA ARG A 113 11.59 -6.65 -4.98
C ARG A 113 12.93 -6.54 -4.26
N GLY A 114 13.99 -6.31 -5.02
CA GLY A 114 15.28 -5.90 -4.44
C GLY A 114 15.19 -4.49 -3.84
N GLY A 115 15.90 -4.30 -2.74
CA GLY A 115 16.08 -3.01 -2.05
C GLY A 115 17.17 -2.13 -2.69
N ASP A 116 17.53 -1.06 -1.99
CA ASP A 116 18.63 -0.17 -2.36
C ASP A 116 20.00 -0.86 -2.20
N THR A 117 20.11 -1.76 -1.22
CA THR A 117 21.31 -2.54 -0.95
C THR A 117 21.23 -3.89 -1.65
N THR A 118 22.31 -4.30 -2.33
CA THR A 118 22.43 -5.65 -2.90
C THR A 118 22.29 -6.70 -1.79
N GLY A 119 21.52 -7.76 -2.05
CA GLY A 119 21.23 -8.79 -1.06
C GLY A 119 20.07 -8.48 -0.11
N GLU A 120 19.45 -7.29 -0.20
CA GLU A 120 18.23 -6.96 0.55
C GLU A 120 17.00 -7.07 -0.35
N TYR A 121 15.94 -7.69 0.17
CA TYR A 121 14.71 -7.93 -0.58
C TYR A 121 13.48 -7.68 0.28
N THR A 122 12.45 -7.13 -0.34
CA THR A 122 11.08 -7.06 0.18
C THR A 122 10.21 -8.07 -0.56
N LEU A 123 9.52 -8.90 0.20
CA LEU A 123 8.58 -9.92 -0.23
C LEU A 123 7.19 -9.51 0.20
N ILE A 124 6.24 -9.61 -0.73
CA ILE A 124 4.82 -9.37 -0.51
C ILE A 124 4.10 -10.67 -0.83
N VAL A 125 3.28 -11.12 0.10
CA VAL A 125 2.49 -12.34 0.00
C VAL A 125 1.07 -12.00 0.43
N GLU A 126 0.10 -12.27 -0.43
CA GLU A 126 -1.31 -12.17 -0.09
C GLU A 126 -1.68 -13.13 1.05
N HIS A 127 -2.64 -12.72 1.89
CA HIS A 127 -3.21 -13.58 2.92
C HIS A 127 -4.71 -13.32 3.08
N ILE A 128 -5.43 -14.34 3.50
CA ILE A 128 -6.83 -14.23 3.94
C ILE A 128 -6.88 -14.00 5.46
N ASN A 129 -6.12 -14.78 6.20
CA ASN A 129 -5.98 -14.68 7.65
C ASN A 129 -4.59 -14.12 7.98
N GLU A 130 -4.56 -13.01 8.70
CA GLU A 130 -3.34 -12.30 9.10
C GLU A 130 -2.31 -13.21 9.80
N SER A 131 -2.76 -14.01 10.78
CA SER A 131 -1.90 -14.92 11.53
C SER A 131 -1.34 -16.04 10.64
N VAL A 132 -2.15 -16.57 9.72
CA VAL A 132 -1.71 -17.55 8.72
C VAL A 132 -0.70 -16.91 7.75
N GLY A 133 -0.94 -15.70 7.27
CA GLY A 133 -0.04 -14.99 6.36
C GLY A 133 1.33 -14.76 7.00
N LEU A 134 1.37 -14.22 8.21
CA LEU A 134 2.61 -14.02 8.96
C LEU A 134 3.35 -15.33 9.20
N ARG A 135 2.64 -16.36 9.68
CA ARG A 135 3.28 -17.64 10.02
C ARG A 135 3.75 -18.41 8.80
N SER A 136 2.97 -18.42 7.70
CA SER A 136 3.36 -19.06 6.46
C SER A 136 4.62 -18.43 5.86
N ALA A 137 4.75 -17.11 5.92
CA ALA A 137 5.96 -16.43 5.45
C ALA A 137 7.19 -16.82 6.29
N ALA A 138 7.08 -16.85 7.61
CA ALA A 138 8.16 -17.29 8.51
C ALA A 138 8.56 -18.76 8.27
N LEU A 139 7.58 -19.66 8.17
CA LEU A 139 7.80 -21.08 7.89
C LEU A 139 8.41 -21.29 6.49
N ALA A 140 8.01 -20.49 5.50
CA ALA A 140 8.59 -20.55 4.17
C ALA A 140 10.09 -20.25 4.18
N LEU A 141 10.54 -19.28 4.96
CA LEU A 141 11.98 -19.02 5.14
C LEU A 141 12.70 -20.25 5.72
N GLU A 142 12.16 -20.86 6.77
CA GLU A 142 12.77 -22.05 7.41
C GLU A 142 12.83 -23.26 6.46
N ILE A 143 11.77 -23.48 5.67
CA ILE A 143 11.70 -24.52 4.65
C ILE A 143 12.73 -24.29 3.56
N VAL A 144 12.83 -23.06 3.06
CA VAL A 144 13.80 -22.71 2.00
C VAL A 144 15.23 -22.83 2.51
N GLN A 145 15.54 -22.36 3.73
CA GLN A 145 16.84 -22.59 4.37
C GLN A 145 17.15 -24.09 4.48
N SER A 146 16.18 -24.91 4.89
CA SER A 146 16.33 -26.36 4.99
C SER A 146 16.55 -27.02 3.62
N ALA A 147 15.90 -26.51 2.57
CA ALA A 147 16.09 -26.97 1.20
C ALA A 147 17.49 -26.65 0.69
N PHE A 148 18.00 -25.43 0.94
CA PHE A 148 19.37 -25.03 0.60
C PHE A 148 20.41 -25.85 1.38
N ALA A 149 20.12 -26.20 2.65
CA ALA A 149 20.96 -27.07 3.47
C ALA A 149 20.93 -28.55 3.05
N GLY A 150 20.02 -28.95 2.16
CA GLY A 150 19.82 -30.34 1.75
C GLY A 150 19.18 -31.23 2.84
N THR A 151 18.44 -30.63 3.76
CA THR A 151 17.83 -31.32 4.92
C THR A 151 16.30 -31.27 4.93
N LEU A 152 15.67 -30.71 3.89
CA LEU A 152 14.21 -30.68 3.76
C LEU A 152 13.67 -32.08 3.44
N ASN A 153 12.71 -32.56 4.24
CA ASN A 153 12.07 -33.86 4.04
C ASN A 153 10.55 -33.74 3.81
N SER A 154 9.84 -33.07 4.71
CA SER A 154 8.38 -32.89 4.68
C SER A 154 8.02 -31.51 5.25
N VAL A 155 6.81 -31.04 4.91
CA VAL A 155 6.20 -29.81 5.45
C VAL A 155 4.91 -30.09 6.23
N GLU A 156 4.59 -31.35 6.50
CA GLU A 156 3.32 -31.76 7.14
C GLU A 156 3.08 -31.06 8.48
N HIS A 157 4.13 -30.90 9.29
CA HIS A 157 4.02 -30.21 10.58
C HIS A 157 3.67 -28.73 10.41
N GLN A 158 4.31 -28.06 9.43
CA GLN A 158 4.04 -26.66 9.09
C GLN A 158 2.61 -26.48 8.59
N VAL A 159 2.12 -27.38 7.73
CA VAL A 159 0.74 -27.37 7.22
C VAL A 159 -0.26 -27.58 8.36
N ALA A 160 0.00 -28.53 9.27
CA ALA A 160 -0.85 -28.77 10.43
C ALA A 160 -0.90 -27.55 11.38
N GLU A 161 0.24 -26.88 11.59
CA GLU A 161 0.30 -25.64 12.38
C GLU A 161 -0.53 -24.53 11.74
N LEU A 162 -0.41 -24.33 10.42
CA LEU A 162 -1.18 -23.31 9.71
C LEU A 162 -2.68 -23.62 9.68
N ALA A 163 -3.06 -24.90 9.56
CA ALA A 163 -4.46 -25.32 9.65
C ALA A 163 -5.05 -24.98 11.03
N ALA A 164 -4.32 -25.25 12.12
CA ALA A 164 -4.75 -24.89 13.47
C ALA A 164 -4.88 -23.37 13.66
N LEU A 165 -3.98 -22.57 13.05
CA LEU A 165 -4.10 -21.11 13.06
C LEU A 165 -5.30 -20.61 12.26
N ALA A 166 -5.64 -21.27 11.15
CA ALA A 166 -6.79 -20.89 10.32
C ALA A 166 -8.14 -21.09 11.06
N GLU A 167 -8.19 -22.00 12.04
CA GLU A 167 -9.36 -22.20 12.91
C GLU A 167 -9.51 -21.12 13.99
N THR A 168 -8.49 -20.26 14.19
CA THR A 168 -8.57 -19.16 15.15
C THR A 168 -9.43 -18.01 14.62
N PRO A 169 -10.20 -17.31 15.47
CA PRO A 169 -11.02 -16.18 15.04
C PRO A 169 -10.18 -15.10 14.34
N VAL A 170 -10.52 -14.80 13.10
CA VAL A 170 -9.90 -13.69 12.36
C VAL A 170 -10.29 -12.38 13.04
N PRO A 171 -9.34 -11.46 13.32
CA PRO A 171 -9.69 -10.13 13.79
C PRO A 171 -10.72 -9.50 12.85
N PRO A 172 -11.73 -8.78 13.37
CA PRO A 172 -12.68 -8.11 12.49
C PRO A 172 -11.91 -7.17 11.54
N PRO A 173 -12.38 -7.02 10.29
CA PRO A 173 -11.77 -6.10 9.34
C PRO A 173 -11.70 -4.70 9.96
N LEU A 174 -10.75 -3.87 9.52
CA LEU A 174 -10.72 -2.49 9.96
C LEU A 174 -11.97 -1.81 9.44
N ILE A 175 -12.96 -1.61 10.29
CA ILE A 175 -14.11 -0.79 10.00
C ILE A 175 -13.93 0.48 10.81
N GLN A 176 -13.02 1.33 10.33
CA GLN A 176 -12.96 2.73 10.72
C GLN A 176 -13.32 3.54 9.49
N HIS A 177 -14.56 4.02 9.45
CA HIS A 177 -14.98 5.02 8.48
C HIS A 177 -14.56 6.38 9.02
N LEU A 178 -13.73 7.07 8.24
CA LEU A 178 -13.24 8.39 8.54
C LEU A 178 -13.95 9.43 7.68
N LEU A 179 -13.95 10.66 8.17
CA LEU A 179 -14.28 11.83 7.35
C LEU A 179 -13.14 12.14 6.38
N CYS A 180 -11.89 12.15 6.87
CA CYS A 180 -10.74 12.58 6.06
C CYS A 180 -9.44 11.87 6.44
N GLY A 181 -8.78 11.28 5.45
CA GLY A 181 -7.38 10.84 5.54
C GLY A 181 -6.41 11.90 5.00
N ILE A 182 -5.31 12.18 5.71
CA ILE A 182 -4.31 13.20 5.30
C ILE A 182 -2.93 12.54 5.17
N THR A 183 -2.25 12.74 4.04
CA THR A 183 -0.86 12.30 3.83
C THR A 183 -0.03 13.37 3.11
N GLY A 184 1.29 13.17 3.07
CA GLY A 184 2.28 14.09 2.48
C GLY A 184 3.56 14.16 3.30
N GLY A 185 4.60 14.81 2.79
CA GLY A 185 5.91 14.94 3.44
C GLY A 185 5.94 15.93 4.60
N ALA A 186 5.14 17.00 4.53
CA ALA A 186 5.07 18.04 5.57
C ALA A 186 3.63 18.43 5.93
N HIS A 187 3.47 19.23 6.99
CA HIS A 187 2.25 19.95 7.37
C HIS A 187 0.96 19.13 7.59
N ARG A 188 1.04 17.80 7.72
CA ARG A 188 -0.14 16.95 7.93
C ARG A 188 -0.87 17.27 9.24
N SER A 189 -0.13 17.39 10.33
CA SER A 189 -0.70 17.67 11.66
C SER A 189 -1.24 19.10 11.74
N GLU A 190 -0.59 20.06 11.07
CA GLU A 190 -1.07 21.44 10.90
C GLU A 190 -2.39 21.47 10.14
N THR A 191 -2.48 20.75 9.01
CA THR A 191 -3.71 20.64 8.20
C THR A 191 -4.85 20.03 9.02
N ARG A 192 -4.56 18.97 9.79
CA ARG A 192 -5.54 18.39 10.72
C ARG A 192 -6.03 19.39 11.77
N ARG A 193 -5.13 20.19 12.36
CA ARG A 193 -5.50 21.24 13.32
C ARG A 193 -6.37 22.32 12.69
N GLU A 194 -6.11 22.70 11.45
CA GLU A 194 -6.93 23.67 10.72
C GLU A 194 -8.33 23.14 10.41
N LEU A 195 -8.47 21.87 10.01
CA LEU A 195 -9.79 21.24 9.86
C LEU A 195 -10.60 21.23 11.17
N VAL A 196 -9.93 20.89 12.28
CA VAL A 196 -10.53 20.95 13.63
C VAL A 196 -10.96 22.38 13.98
N ARG A 197 -10.12 23.39 13.67
CA ARG A 197 -10.44 24.81 13.88
C ARG A 197 -11.67 25.25 13.07
N LEU A 198 -11.86 24.70 11.88
CA LEU A 198 -13.01 24.96 11.00
C LEU A 198 -14.29 24.21 11.42
N GLY A 199 -14.27 23.49 12.56
CA GLY A 199 -15.45 22.86 13.15
C GLY A 199 -15.65 21.40 12.77
N PHE A 200 -14.74 20.80 11.99
CA PHE A 200 -14.78 19.37 11.68
C PHE A 200 -14.16 18.58 12.84
N THR A 201 -14.92 18.43 13.93
CA THR A 201 -14.47 17.78 15.17
C THR A 201 -15.28 16.53 15.50
N GLY A 202 -14.57 15.45 15.75
CA GLY A 202 -15.03 14.18 16.29
C GLY A 202 -13.79 13.33 16.57
N PRO A 203 -13.70 12.62 17.71
CA PRO A 203 -12.43 12.07 18.20
C PRO A 203 -11.74 11.05 17.28
N GLU A 204 -12.44 10.50 16.28
CA GLU A 204 -11.92 9.45 15.39
C GLU A 204 -12.10 9.75 13.88
N LEU A 205 -12.47 10.96 13.47
CA LEU A 205 -12.92 11.22 12.08
C LEU A 205 -11.84 11.72 11.11
N ILE A 206 -10.74 12.32 11.61
CA ILE A 206 -9.67 12.86 10.77
C ILE A 206 -8.35 12.26 11.20
N VAL A 207 -7.68 11.56 10.29
CA VAL A 207 -6.43 10.87 10.57
C VAL A 207 -5.33 11.40 9.65
N ASP A 208 -4.28 11.93 10.25
CA ASP A 208 -3.02 12.13 9.53
C ASP A 208 -2.18 10.86 9.56
N VAL A 209 -1.73 10.41 8.38
CA VAL A 209 -0.94 9.19 8.20
C VAL A 209 0.38 9.56 7.55
N SER A 210 1.49 9.15 8.14
CA SER A 210 2.81 9.37 7.56
C SER A 210 3.06 8.43 6.36
N PRO A 211 3.82 8.86 5.34
CA PRO A 211 4.23 7.98 4.25
C PRO A 211 4.96 6.72 4.73
N SER A 212 5.79 6.83 5.77
CA SER A 212 6.43 5.69 6.44
C SER A 212 5.42 4.69 7.03
N TYR A 213 4.33 5.19 7.63
CA TYR A 213 3.28 4.33 8.16
C TYR A 213 2.53 3.62 7.02
N ILE A 214 2.16 4.34 5.96
CA ILE A 214 1.50 3.75 4.78
C ILE A 214 2.37 2.64 4.18
N LEU A 215 3.69 2.87 4.08
CA LEU A 215 4.62 1.89 3.52
C LEU A 215 4.75 0.62 4.36
N ASN A 216 4.71 0.76 5.69
CA ASN A 216 4.98 -0.34 6.63
C ASN A 216 3.72 -1.01 7.18
N ALA A 217 2.56 -0.36 7.21
CA ALA A 217 1.35 -0.92 7.80
C ALA A 217 0.12 -0.83 6.87
N GLY A 218 0.25 -0.08 5.77
CA GLY A 218 -0.91 0.35 4.99
C GLY A 218 -1.71 1.43 5.71
N LEU A 219 -2.90 1.71 5.21
CA LEU A 219 -3.82 2.65 5.83
C LEU A 219 -4.38 2.05 7.13
N PRO A 220 -4.49 2.85 8.21
CA PRO A 220 -5.08 2.42 9.48
C PRO A 220 -6.62 2.45 9.46
N TYR A 221 -7.23 2.62 8.28
CA TYR A 221 -8.67 2.69 8.06
C TYR A 221 -9.01 2.05 6.71
N SER A 222 -10.28 1.67 6.54
CA SER A 222 -10.77 1.07 5.28
C SER A 222 -11.51 2.05 4.39
N ARG A 223 -12.06 3.13 4.96
CA ARG A 223 -12.83 4.12 4.22
C ARG A 223 -12.63 5.53 4.75
N SER A 224 -12.48 6.50 3.85
CA SER A 224 -12.66 7.91 4.15
C SER A 224 -13.60 8.60 3.16
N ASP A 225 -14.38 9.59 3.60
CA ASP A 225 -15.28 10.34 2.70
C ASP A 225 -14.50 11.20 1.71
N ILE A 226 -13.42 11.82 2.18
CA ILE A 226 -12.42 12.49 1.36
C ILE A 226 -11.01 12.05 1.75
N ALA A 227 -10.03 12.37 0.91
CA ALA A 227 -8.62 12.27 1.28
C ALA A 227 -7.83 13.51 0.83
N ILE A 228 -6.71 13.77 1.48
CA ILE A 228 -5.82 14.89 1.22
C ILE A 228 -4.41 14.35 0.99
N ILE A 229 -3.80 14.79 -0.11
CA ILE A 229 -2.38 14.60 -0.42
C ILE A 229 -1.73 15.99 -0.45
N LEU A 230 -0.83 16.28 0.48
CA LEU A 230 -0.19 17.60 0.59
C LEU A 230 0.99 17.78 -0.37
N ASP A 231 1.79 16.72 -0.56
CA ASP A 231 2.95 16.71 -1.45
C ASP A 231 3.45 15.26 -1.63
N ALA A 232 4.46 15.08 -2.48
CA ALA A 232 5.22 13.83 -2.60
C ALA A 232 6.73 14.01 -2.27
N LYS A 233 7.08 15.00 -1.45
CA LYS A 233 8.45 15.32 -1.00
C LYS A 233 8.76 14.59 0.30
N LEU A 234 9.06 13.30 0.19
CA LEU A 234 9.12 12.41 1.35
C LEU A 234 10.50 12.38 2.00
N THR A 235 10.54 12.39 3.33
CA THR A 235 11.79 12.34 4.12
C THR A 235 11.81 11.19 5.14
N ASP A 236 10.66 10.59 5.44
CA ASP A 236 10.50 9.57 6.47
C ASP A 236 10.54 8.13 5.92
N VAL A 237 10.78 7.97 4.61
CA VAL A 237 10.88 6.66 3.93
C VAL A 237 12.31 6.43 3.40
N PRO A 238 12.73 5.17 3.13
CA PRO A 238 14.00 4.88 2.46
C PRO A 238 14.13 5.56 1.10
N ASP A 239 15.36 5.83 0.66
CA ASP A 239 15.66 6.57 -0.57
C ASP A 239 15.01 5.96 -1.81
N TYR A 240 14.93 4.63 -1.89
CA TYR A 240 14.17 3.91 -2.91
C TYR A 240 12.77 4.47 -3.14
N TYR A 241 12.06 4.80 -2.06
CA TYR A 241 10.66 5.27 -2.09
C TYR A 241 10.55 6.79 -2.23
N ARG A 242 11.67 7.52 -2.17
CA ARG A 242 11.73 8.97 -2.43
C ARG A 242 11.84 9.30 -3.92
N ILE A 243 12.13 8.31 -4.77
CA ILE A 243 12.12 8.47 -6.23
C ILE A 243 10.75 8.99 -6.67
N PRO A 244 10.65 10.07 -7.49
CA PRO A 244 9.41 10.82 -7.71
C PRO A 244 8.17 9.96 -8.02
N ARG A 245 8.27 9.04 -8.97
CA ARG A 245 7.15 8.16 -9.35
C ARG A 245 6.68 7.26 -8.19
N ARG A 246 7.59 6.80 -7.33
CA ARG A 246 7.29 5.92 -6.18
C ARG A 246 6.71 6.71 -5.02
N ALA A 247 7.28 7.88 -4.75
CA ALA A 247 6.77 8.81 -3.75
C ALA A 247 5.31 9.18 -4.06
N ARG A 248 5.01 9.54 -5.32
CA ARG A 248 3.65 9.82 -5.80
C ARG A 248 2.72 8.63 -5.65
N ARG A 249 3.16 7.42 -6.04
CA ARG A 249 2.35 6.20 -5.85
C ARG A 249 2.07 5.95 -4.36
N LEU A 250 3.04 6.15 -3.48
CA LEU A 250 2.91 5.92 -2.05
C LEU A 250 1.89 6.85 -1.40
N VAL A 251 1.96 8.16 -1.69
CA VAL A 251 0.97 9.10 -1.14
C VAL A 251 -0.41 8.89 -1.77
N SER A 252 -0.49 8.41 -3.01
CA SER A 252 -1.78 8.14 -3.68
C SER A 252 -2.54 6.92 -3.12
N VAL A 253 -1.94 6.13 -2.22
CA VAL A 253 -2.62 5.01 -1.55
C VAL A 253 -3.86 5.47 -0.79
N VAL A 254 -3.89 6.69 -0.25
CA VAL A 254 -5.10 7.22 0.44
C VAL A 254 -6.33 7.27 -0.46
N ALA A 255 -6.15 7.40 -1.79
CA ALA A 255 -7.25 7.39 -2.74
C ALA A 255 -7.91 6.01 -2.85
N ASP A 256 -7.18 4.92 -2.56
CA ASP A 256 -7.70 3.56 -2.59
C ASP A 256 -8.71 3.29 -1.45
N ALA A 257 -8.80 4.18 -0.44
CA ALA A 257 -9.80 4.13 0.64
C ALA A 257 -10.95 5.14 0.46
N VAL A 258 -10.96 5.91 -0.63
CA VAL A 258 -12.06 6.82 -0.96
C VAL A 258 -13.03 6.07 -1.88
N PRO A 259 -14.35 6.14 -1.66
CA PRO A 259 -15.33 5.46 -2.52
C PRO A 259 -15.28 6.03 -3.95
N GLU A 260 -15.80 5.27 -4.91
CA GLU A 260 -16.00 5.76 -6.29
C GLU A 260 -16.76 7.10 -6.28
N ASP A 261 -16.36 8.01 -7.16
CA ASP A 261 -16.80 9.40 -7.19
C ASP A 261 -16.54 10.20 -5.90
N GLY A 262 -15.85 9.67 -4.90
CA GLY A 262 -15.36 10.44 -3.74
C GLY A 262 -14.30 11.48 -4.16
N ILE A 263 -13.96 12.41 -3.25
CA ILE A 263 -13.06 13.53 -3.58
C ILE A 263 -11.70 13.36 -2.92
N VAL A 264 -10.64 13.48 -3.70
CA VAL A 264 -9.26 13.59 -3.19
C VAL A 264 -8.70 14.95 -3.53
N ILE A 265 -8.19 15.65 -2.52
CA ILE A 265 -7.56 16.95 -2.62
C ILE A 265 -6.06 16.77 -2.82
N VAL A 266 -5.51 17.36 -3.89
CA VAL A 266 -4.11 17.19 -4.29
C VAL A 266 -3.49 18.52 -4.71
N PRO A 267 -2.15 18.65 -4.78
CA PRO A 267 -1.55 19.90 -5.23
C PRO A 267 -1.84 20.17 -6.71
N ALA A 268 -2.03 21.43 -7.07
CA ALA A 268 -2.00 21.85 -8.46
C ALA A 268 -0.66 21.44 -9.11
N LYS A 269 -0.67 21.16 -10.41
CA LYS A 269 0.50 20.74 -11.21
C LYS A 269 1.12 19.36 -10.87
N GLU A 270 0.63 18.65 -9.85
CA GLU A 270 0.99 17.24 -9.61
C GLU A 270 0.14 16.29 -10.47
N TRP A 271 0.29 16.40 -11.80
CA TRP A 271 -0.58 15.68 -12.75
C TRP A 271 -0.54 14.16 -12.61
N GLU A 272 0.62 13.58 -12.30
CA GLU A 272 0.74 12.14 -12.07
C GLU A 272 -0.09 11.69 -10.86
N ILE A 273 -0.16 12.49 -9.80
CA ILE A 273 -1.02 12.19 -8.64
C ILE A 273 -2.49 12.35 -9.05
N GLN A 274 -2.84 13.44 -9.75
CA GLN A 274 -4.19 13.66 -10.26
C GLN A 274 -4.67 12.50 -11.16
N ASP A 275 -3.79 11.96 -12.00
CA ASP A 275 -4.08 10.80 -12.85
C ASP A 275 -4.30 9.53 -12.00
N MET A 276 -3.41 9.24 -11.04
CA MET A 276 -3.57 8.09 -10.14
C MET A 276 -4.87 8.14 -9.32
N VAL A 277 -5.28 9.33 -8.86
CA VAL A 277 -6.55 9.53 -8.15
C VAL A 277 -7.74 9.19 -9.06
N ARG A 278 -7.72 9.63 -10.33
CA ARG A 278 -8.81 9.36 -11.28
C ARG A 278 -8.84 7.89 -11.70
N ASP A 279 -7.68 7.26 -11.88
CA ASP A 279 -7.57 5.83 -12.15
C ASP A 279 -8.10 4.99 -10.97
N ALA A 280 -8.11 5.54 -9.76
CA ALA A 280 -8.75 4.94 -8.60
C ALA A 280 -10.28 5.15 -8.56
N GLY A 281 -10.86 5.86 -9.53
CA GLY A 281 -12.30 6.15 -9.60
C GLY A 281 -12.73 7.40 -8.83
N CYS A 282 -11.78 8.19 -8.32
CA CYS A 282 -12.06 9.36 -7.50
C CYS A 282 -12.08 10.66 -8.33
N ARG A 283 -12.84 11.65 -7.85
CA ARG A 283 -12.82 13.03 -8.34
C ARG A 283 -11.68 13.81 -7.69
N VAL A 284 -11.11 14.73 -8.46
CA VAL A 284 -9.97 15.55 -8.02
C VAL A 284 -10.46 16.92 -7.59
N ALA A 285 -9.99 17.40 -6.44
CA ALA A 285 -9.96 18.83 -6.11
C ALA A 285 -8.50 19.24 -5.92
N ILE A 286 -8.16 20.49 -6.25
CA ILE A 286 -6.76 20.94 -6.25
C ILE A 286 -6.54 22.14 -5.35
N PHE A 287 -5.30 22.33 -4.90
CA PHE A 287 -4.92 23.54 -4.20
C PHE A 287 -3.58 24.10 -4.68
N ALA A 288 -3.42 25.42 -4.54
CA ALA A 288 -2.15 26.13 -4.70
C ALA A 288 -2.01 27.17 -3.57
N THR A 289 -0.76 27.45 -3.16
CA THR A 289 -0.46 28.46 -2.13
C THR A 289 -0.38 29.88 -2.67
N ASP A 290 -0.60 30.02 -3.97
CA ASP A 290 -0.65 31.23 -4.78
C ASP A 290 -1.85 31.14 -5.72
N ASP A 291 -1.93 32.00 -6.73
CA ASP A 291 -2.95 32.01 -7.78
C ASP A 291 -2.55 31.17 -9.01
N ASP A 292 -1.46 30.40 -8.94
CA ASP A 292 -0.85 29.74 -10.10
C ASP A 292 -1.42 28.34 -10.34
N VAL A 293 -2.62 28.31 -10.93
CA VAL A 293 -3.32 27.11 -11.39
C VAL A 293 -3.39 27.07 -12.91
N THR A 294 -2.98 25.96 -13.52
CA THR A 294 -2.94 25.85 -14.99
C THR A 294 -4.33 25.55 -15.58
N SER A 295 -4.54 25.88 -16.85
CA SER A 295 -5.76 25.47 -17.57
C SER A 295 -5.94 23.95 -17.63
N LYS A 296 -4.84 23.18 -17.55
CA LYS A 296 -4.91 21.72 -17.47
C LYS A 296 -5.49 21.28 -16.13
N ASP A 297 -5.05 21.89 -15.03
CA ASP A 297 -5.57 21.63 -13.70
C ASP A 297 -7.08 21.96 -13.63
N LYS A 298 -7.49 23.13 -14.11
CA LYS A 298 -8.91 23.56 -14.13
C LYS A 298 -9.84 22.63 -14.91
N LYS A 299 -9.33 21.96 -15.96
CA LYS A 299 -10.12 21.00 -16.75
C LYS A 299 -10.41 19.71 -16.00
N VAL A 300 -9.55 19.34 -15.05
CA VAL A 300 -9.63 18.06 -14.33
C VAL A 300 -10.27 18.23 -12.96
N ALA A 301 -9.96 19.34 -12.29
CA ALA A 301 -10.40 19.60 -10.94
C ALA A 301 -11.88 19.98 -10.88
N ARG A 302 -12.61 19.35 -9.95
CA ARG A 302 -14.00 19.70 -9.64
C ARG A 302 -14.11 20.99 -8.83
N ALA A 303 -13.09 21.30 -8.03
CA ALA A 303 -12.92 22.53 -7.29
C ALA A 303 -11.42 22.83 -7.14
N SER A 304 -11.08 24.11 -7.02
CA SER A 304 -9.73 24.56 -6.72
C SER A 304 -9.71 25.59 -5.60
N ALA A 305 -8.69 25.54 -4.75
CA ALA A 305 -8.39 26.61 -3.80
C ALA A 305 -7.05 27.29 -4.10
N THR A 306 -7.04 28.61 -4.09
CA THR A 306 -5.86 29.45 -4.37
C THR A 306 -5.74 30.56 -3.33
N VAL A 307 -4.61 31.26 -3.34
CA VAL A 307 -4.38 32.43 -2.48
C VAL A 307 -4.21 33.69 -3.31
N GLU A 308 -5.10 34.66 -3.09
CA GLU A 308 -5.00 36.01 -3.66
C GLU A 308 -4.64 37.01 -2.55
N GLY A 309 -3.37 37.40 -2.49
CA GLY A 309 -2.82 38.22 -1.42
C GLY A 309 -2.85 37.50 -0.06
N ARG A 310 -3.90 37.70 0.72
CA ARG A 310 -4.16 36.97 1.99
C ARG A 310 -5.51 36.26 2.03
N ARG A 311 -6.26 36.30 0.93
CA ARG A 311 -7.59 35.68 0.81
C ARG A 311 -7.45 34.28 0.25
N ILE A 312 -8.16 33.35 0.83
CA ILE A 312 -8.32 32.00 0.29
C ILE A 312 -9.53 32.03 -0.62
N MET A 313 -9.30 31.79 -1.91
CA MET A 313 -10.34 31.77 -2.93
C MET A 313 -10.66 30.32 -3.27
N ILE A 314 -11.95 29.97 -3.35
CA ILE A 314 -12.40 28.68 -3.86
C ILE A 314 -13.16 28.90 -5.17
N GLU A 315 -12.72 28.23 -6.22
CA GLU A 315 -13.37 28.20 -7.54
C GLU A 315 -13.99 26.82 -7.75
N GLN A 316 -15.27 26.78 -8.08
CA GLN A 316 -16.01 25.57 -8.39
C GLN A 316 -16.98 25.86 -9.54
N LEU A 317 -16.84 25.15 -10.66
CA LEU A 317 -17.56 25.46 -11.91
C LEU A 317 -17.36 26.94 -12.27
N ASP A 318 -18.45 27.69 -12.48
CA ASP A 318 -18.41 29.12 -12.83
C ASP A 318 -18.51 30.05 -11.60
N THR A 319 -18.37 29.50 -10.38
CA THR A 319 -18.49 30.27 -9.14
C THR A 319 -17.13 30.42 -8.46
N SER A 320 -16.81 31.64 -8.04
CA SER A 320 -15.65 31.93 -7.19
C SER A 320 -16.12 32.57 -5.89
N VAL A 321 -15.62 32.07 -4.76
CA VAL A 321 -16.05 32.49 -3.42
C VAL A 321 -14.81 32.78 -2.56
N GLU A 322 -14.82 33.91 -1.85
CA GLU A 322 -13.86 34.18 -0.78
C GLU A 322 -14.20 33.27 0.40
N ALA A 323 -13.40 32.23 0.62
CA ALA A 323 -13.65 31.20 1.63
C ALA A 323 -13.01 31.52 3.00
N GLY A 324 -12.18 32.56 3.07
CA GLY A 324 -11.57 33.02 4.31
C GLY A 324 -10.27 33.77 4.11
N TRP A 325 -9.58 34.04 5.21
CA TRP A 325 -8.32 34.78 5.25
C TRP A 325 -7.22 33.97 5.91
N LEU A 326 -6.01 34.07 5.38
CA LEU A 326 -4.81 33.50 5.99
C LEU A 326 -4.51 34.17 7.33
N HIS A 327 -4.11 33.34 8.30
CA HIS A 327 -3.59 33.78 9.59
C HIS A 327 -2.16 33.28 9.82
N ASP A 328 -1.44 33.92 10.74
CA ASP A 328 -0.01 33.68 10.91
C ASP A 328 0.32 32.47 11.83
N LYS A 329 -0.71 31.78 12.34
CA LYS A 329 -0.55 30.66 13.28
C LYS A 329 -0.32 29.29 12.63
N ALA A 330 -0.42 29.18 11.31
CA ALA A 330 -0.26 27.93 10.58
C ALA A 330 0.38 28.17 9.20
N PRO A 331 0.98 27.14 8.58
CA PRO A 331 1.42 27.20 7.19
C PRO A 331 0.29 27.55 6.21
N VAL A 332 0.64 28.15 5.07
CA VAL A 332 -0.33 28.58 4.05
C VAL A 332 -1.03 27.40 3.41
N ASP A 333 -0.29 26.39 2.98
CA ASP A 333 -0.81 25.15 2.40
C ASP A 333 -1.79 24.45 3.34
N ALA A 334 -1.45 24.29 4.61
CA ALA A 334 -2.33 23.69 5.61
C ALA A 334 -3.69 24.42 5.71
N GLN A 335 -3.67 25.76 5.69
CA GLN A 335 -4.90 26.57 5.75
C GLN A 335 -5.72 26.47 4.48
N VAL A 336 -5.10 26.57 3.31
CA VAL A 336 -5.78 26.49 2.00
C VAL A 336 -6.44 25.13 1.82
N VAL A 337 -5.68 24.07 2.09
CA VAL A 337 -6.14 22.68 1.96
C VAL A 337 -7.28 22.38 2.93
N ALA A 338 -7.15 22.77 4.20
CA ALA A 338 -8.21 22.59 5.19
C ALA A 338 -9.48 23.37 4.82
N THR A 339 -9.35 24.57 4.24
CA THR A 339 -10.49 25.38 3.79
C THR A 339 -11.20 24.73 2.61
N LEU A 340 -10.45 24.20 1.63
CA LEU A 340 -11.00 23.45 0.49
C LEU A 340 -11.70 22.16 0.95
N ALA A 341 -11.08 21.43 1.87
CA ALA A 341 -11.65 20.22 2.45
C ALA A 341 -12.94 20.50 3.22
N ALA A 342 -12.96 21.54 4.06
CA ALA A 342 -14.14 22.01 4.76
C ALA A 342 -15.28 22.39 3.81
N TYR A 343 -14.98 23.14 2.76
CA TYR A 343 -15.94 23.51 1.72
C TYR A 343 -16.51 22.27 1.03
N THR A 344 -15.65 21.35 0.62
CA THR A 344 -16.03 20.09 -0.05
C THR A 344 -16.93 19.23 0.84
N LEU A 345 -16.57 19.06 2.10
CA LEU A 345 -17.34 18.27 3.06
C LEU A 345 -18.71 18.90 3.35
N ASN A 346 -18.79 20.22 3.50
CA ASN A 346 -20.05 20.91 3.69
C ASN A 346 -20.98 20.74 2.49
N GLU A 347 -20.46 20.80 1.25
CA GLU A 347 -21.26 20.50 0.05
C GLU A 347 -21.79 19.06 0.04
N MET A 348 -21.00 18.10 0.51
CA MET A 348 -21.42 16.69 0.60
C MET A 348 -22.46 16.45 1.71
N LEU A 349 -22.42 17.24 2.80
CA LEU A 349 -23.33 17.14 3.94
C LEU A 349 -24.64 17.92 3.73
N LYS A 350 -24.74 18.79 2.72
CA LYS A 350 -26.01 19.44 2.37
C LYS A 350 -27.03 18.36 1.99
N PRO A 351 -28.23 18.35 2.58
CA PRO A 351 -29.29 17.46 2.11
C PRO A 351 -29.53 17.74 0.63
N ALA A 352 -29.74 16.67 -0.14
CA ALA A 352 -30.10 16.76 -1.56
C ALA A 352 -31.48 17.44 -1.71
N GLU A 353 -31.53 18.76 -1.61
CA GLU A 353 -32.76 19.51 -1.85
C GLU A 353 -32.92 19.83 -3.34
N VAL A 354 -34.04 19.31 -3.87
CA VAL A 354 -34.76 19.64 -5.11
C VAL A 354 -34.22 19.07 -6.43
N SER A 355 -34.53 17.79 -6.67
CA SER A 355 -34.90 17.30 -8.02
C SER A 355 -36.26 16.62 -7.97
N SER A 356 -37.31 17.40 -7.68
CA SER A 356 -38.70 17.04 -7.97
C SER A 356 -39.55 18.29 -8.12
N ALA A 357 -39.20 19.12 -9.10
CA ALA A 357 -40.04 20.21 -9.59
C ALA A 357 -39.98 20.26 -11.12
N ALA A 358 -40.35 19.15 -11.76
CA ALA A 358 -40.72 19.11 -13.17
C ALA A 358 -41.62 17.89 -13.38
N GLY A 359 -42.91 18.07 -13.14
CA GLY A 359 -43.93 17.03 -13.20
C GLY A 359 -45.34 17.60 -13.29
N VAL A 360 -45.51 18.56 -14.21
CA VAL A 360 -46.73 18.87 -14.98
C VAL A 360 -48.01 19.19 -14.18
N ALA A 361 -48.28 20.50 -14.07
CA ALA A 361 -49.63 21.03 -14.17
C ALA A 361 -49.90 21.37 -15.64
N ASP A 362 -50.70 20.55 -16.31
CA ASP A 362 -51.97 20.87 -17.00
C ASP A 362 -52.47 19.64 -17.78
#